data_AF-A0A2K3MN71-F1
#
_entry.id   AF-A0A2K3MN71-F1
#
_cell.length_a   1.000
_cell.length_b   1.000
_cell.length_c   1.000
_cell.angle_alpha   90.00
_cell.angle_beta   90.00
_cell.angle_gamma   90.00
#
_symmetry.space_group_name_H-M   'P 1'
#
loop_
_entity.id
_entity.type
_entity.pdbx_description
1 polymer ?
#
loop_
_entity_poly.entity_id
_entity_poly.type
_entity_poly.pdbx_seq_one_letter_code
_entity_poly.pdbx_strand_id
1 'polypeptide(L)'
;FDRYLTIAIFAAVQAIGVTILTISTIIPSLHPPKCTKDSGSSCIQADSKQLLVLYLALYVTALGTGGLKSSVSGFGSDQFDESDEGEKKDNQGRGWGYGICAVAIVVALLVYLSGTRKYRIKQLVGSPLTQIAVVVVAAWRKRHMQLPSDSSLLYEEDDILCEPSKAKKQRMPHSKQFRFLDKAAIKGSENGSEITIKEKWYLSTLTDVEEVKMIIRMLPIWATTIMFWSIHAQMTTFSVSQATTMDCHIGKSFQIPAASMTVFLIGTILLTVPFYDRFIRPIAKKVLNNSHGLTPLQRIGVGLVLSVLSMVAAALIEMKRLSFARSHGFLDNPSAKMPMSVFWLVPQFFFVGSGEAFMYMGQLDFFLRECPKGMKTMSTGLFLSTLSLGFFFSSLLVTIVNNVTGPNKPWIADNLNRGRLYDFYWLLAMLSAINVVIYLACAKWYVYKEKRLAKEGIELEEIDASTFHA
;
A
#
# COMPACT_ATOMS: atom_id res chain seq x y z
N PHE A 1 -0.11 -8.65 -23.07
CA PHE A 1 -0.77 -7.33 -22.99
C PHE A 1 0.29 -6.27 -22.90
N ASP A 2 0.34 -5.38 -23.89
CA ASP A 2 1.25 -4.24 -23.84
C ASP A 2 0.76 -3.18 -22.84
N ARG A 3 1.67 -2.41 -22.24
CA ARG A 3 1.37 -1.38 -21.23
C ARG A 3 0.33 -0.37 -21.74
N TYR A 4 0.46 0.01 -23.02
CA TYR A 4 -0.47 0.93 -23.68
C TYR A 4 -1.91 0.41 -23.65
N LEU A 5 -2.09 -0.85 -24.05
CA LEU A 5 -3.39 -1.51 -24.11
C LEU A 5 -3.96 -1.76 -22.70
N THR A 6 -3.09 -2.11 -21.74
CA THR A 6 -3.47 -2.23 -20.33
C THR A 6 -4.05 -0.91 -19.80
N ILE A 7 -3.39 0.23 -20.01
CA ILE A 7 -3.91 1.54 -19.60
C ILE A 7 -5.26 1.83 -20.25
N ALA A 8 -5.39 1.63 -21.56
CA ALA A 8 -6.64 1.88 -22.28
C ALA A 8 -7.81 1.02 -21.77
N ILE A 9 -7.57 -0.28 -21.59
CA ILE A 9 -8.59 -1.22 -21.07
C ILE A 9 -8.99 -0.84 -19.65
N PHE A 10 -8.02 -0.64 -18.74
CA PHE A 10 -8.34 -0.38 -17.34
C PHE A 10 -8.90 1.03 -17.10
N ALA A 11 -8.57 2.01 -17.94
CA ALA A 11 -9.26 3.30 -17.96
C ALA A 11 -10.73 3.16 -18.39
N ALA A 12 -11.02 2.38 -19.43
CA ALA A 12 -12.39 2.11 -19.83
C ALA A 12 -13.17 1.38 -18.73
N VAL A 13 -12.56 0.37 -18.10
CA VAL A 13 -13.13 -0.33 -16.94
C VAL A 13 -13.40 0.64 -15.78
N GLN A 14 -12.46 1.54 -15.46
CA GLN A 14 -12.66 2.55 -14.43
C GLN A 14 -13.81 3.50 -14.76
N ALA A 15 -13.89 3.98 -16.00
CA ALA A 15 -14.97 4.85 -16.47
C ALA A 15 -16.34 4.17 -16.32
N ILE A 16 -16.44 2.90 -16.71
CA ILE A 16 -17.66 2.09 -16.51
C ILE A 16 -18.01 2.01 -15.02
N GLY A 17 -17.04 1.67 -14.15
CA GLY A 17 -17.27 1.56 -12.71
C GLY A 17 -17.82 2.84 -12.07
N VAL A 18 -17.18 3.98 -12.35
CA VAL A 18 -17.61 5.29 -11.81
C VAL A 18 -18.95 5.74 -12.41
N THR A 19 -19.22 5.39 -13.67
CA THR A 19 -20.52 5.66 -14.30
C THR A 19 -21.63 4.85 -13.64
N ILE A 20 -21.44 3.55 -13.39
CA ILE A 20 -22.40 2.71 -12.67
C ILE A 20 -22.63 3.27 -11.26
N LEU A 21 -21.56 3.70 -10.57
CA LEU A 21 -21.65 4.32 -9.25
C LEU A 21 -22.49 5.60 -9.30
N THR A 22 -22.27 6.45 -10.30
CA THR A 22 -23.04 7.69 -10.51
C THR A 22 -24.52 7.39 -10.75
N ILE A 23 -24.82 6.45 -11.65
CA ILE A 23 -26.19 6.01 -11.95
C ILE A 23 -26.89 5.49 -10.69
N SER A 24 -26.19 4.71 -9.85
CA SER A 24 -26.74 4.19 -8.59
C SER A 24 -27.18 5.28 -7.61
N THR A 25 -26.57 6.47 -7.69
CA THR A 25 -26.94 7.62 -6.84
C THR A 25 -28.05 8.49 -7.42
N ILE A 26 -28.33 8.40 -8.72
CA ILE A 26 -29.32 9.22 -9.41
C ILE A 26 -30.68 8.51 -9.48
N ILE A 27 -30.68 7.20 -9.74
CA ILE A 27 -31.91 6.43 -9.92
C ILE A 27 -32.53 6.10 -8.55
N PRO A 28 -33.77 6.56 -8.26
CA PRO A 28 -34.41 6.37 -6.95
C PRO A 28 -34.65 4.91 -6.55
N SER A 29 -34.75 4.00 -7.52
CA SER A 29 -34.91 2.56 -7.23
C SER A 29 -33.60 1.88 -6.77
N LEU A 30 -32.45 2.51 -7.02
CA LEU A 30 -31.12 1.95 -6.72
C LEU A 30 -30.55 2.41 -5.37
N HIS A 31 -31.29 3.19 -4.59
CA HIS A 31 -30.91 3.55 -3.23
C HIS A 31 -32.14 3.54 -2.28
N PRO A 32 -31.94 3.37 -0.97
CA PRO A 32 -33.02 3.48 0.00
C PRO A 32 -33.70 4.87 -0.06
N PRO A 33 -34.97 4.96 0.37
CA PRO A 33 -35.61 6.26 0.54
C PRO A 33 -34.81 7.12 1.52
N LYS A 34 -34.82 8.44 1.29
CA LYS A 34 -34.12 9.38 2.15
C LYS A 34 -34.69 9.28 3.57
N CYS A 35 -33.84 8.92 4.53
CA CYS A 35 -34.17 8.98 5.94
C CYS A 35 -33.33 10.08 6.60
N THR A 36 -34.01 11.01 7.28
CA THR A 36 -33.39 11.91 8.25
C THR A 36 -33.49 11.23 9.60
N LYS A 37 -32.35 11.05 10.29
CA LYS A 37 -32.29 10.40 11.61
C LYS A 37 -33.08 11.15 12.71
N ASP A 38 -33.64 12.32 12.41
CA ASP A 38 -34.46 13.13 13.31
C ASP A 38 -35.94 12.70 13.37
N SER A 39 -36.42 11.83 12.47
CA SER A 39 -37.85 11.50 12.35
C SER A 39 -38.35 10.37 13.26
N GLY A 40 -37.52 9.86 14.19
CA GLY A 40 -37.91 8.77 15.10
C GLY A 40 -38.18 7.41 14.44
N SER A 41 -38.07 7.30 13.11
CA SER A 41 -38.19 6.04 12.36
C SER A 41 -36.81 5.44 12.06
N SER A 42 -36.67 4.13 12.26
CA SER A 42 -35.46 3.38 11.89
C SER A 42 -35.29 3.41 10.36
N CYS A 43 -34.14 3.91 9.88
CA CYS A 43 -33.79 3.87 8.46
C CYS A 43 -33.85 2.43 7.93
N ILE A 44 -34.48 2.25 6.77
CA ILE A 44 -34.52 0.97 6.07
C ILE A 44 -33.14 0.70 5.47
N GLN A 45 -32.58 -0.48 5.75
CA GLN A 45 -31.32 -0.92 5.15
C GLN A 45 -31.48 -1.17 3.65
N ALA A 46 -30.39 -1.06 2.89
CA ALA A 46 -30.42 -1.27 1.44
C ALA A 46 -30.78 -2.72 1.10
N ASP A 47 -31.64 -2.88 0.09
CA ASP A 47 -32.00 -4.21 -0.42
C ASP A 47 -30.83 -4.87 -1.16
N SER A 48 -30.87 -6.18 -1.30
CA SER A 48 -29.84 -7.00 -1.95
C SER A 48 -29.51 -6.51 -3.37
N LYS A 49 -30.52 -6.03 -4.12
CA LYS A 49 -30.32 -5.47 -5.47
C LYS A 49 -29.53 -4.16 -5.45
N GLN A 50 -29.86 -3.27 -4.52
CA GLN A 50 -29.19 -1.97 -4.35
C GLN A 50 -27.73 -2.18 -3.93
N LEU A 51 -27.51 -3.11 -3.00
CA LEU A 51 -26.18 -3.49 -2.54
C LEU A 51 -25.35 -4.17 -3.63
N LEU A 52 -25.96 -5.04 -4.44
CA LEU A 52 -25.29 -5.70 -5.57
C LEU A 52 -24.78 -4.68 -6.60
N VAL A 53 -25.62 -3.72 -7.00
CA VAL A 53 -25.22 -2.67 -7.95
C VAL A 53 -24.10 -1.81 -7.37
N LEU A 54 -24.20 -1.45 -6.09
CA LEU A 54 -23.15 -0.70 -5.40
C LEU A 54 -21.82 -1.47 -5.36
N TYR A 55 -21.83 -2.74 -4.98
CA TYR A 55 -20.61 -3.56 -4.94
C TYR A 55 -20.03 -3.80 -6.32
N LEU A 56 -20.87 -4.04 -7.33
CA LEU A 56 -20.41 -4.15 -8.71
C LEU A 56 -19.69 -2.86 -9.14
N ALA A 57 -20.30 -1.70 -8.88
CA ALA A 57 -19.70 -0.41 -9.21
C ALA A 57 -18.36 -0.19 -8.49
N LEU A 58 -18.30 -0.50 -7.18
CA LEU A 58 -17.09 -0.37 -6.37
C LEU A 58 -15.98 -1.32 -6.82
N TYR A 59 -16.28 -2.59 -7.10
CA TYR A 59 -15.29 -3.57 -7.56
C TYR A 59 -14.78 -3.27 -8.97
N VAL A 60 -15.65 -2.83 -9.88
CA VAL A 60 -15.24 -2.41 -11.23
C VAL A 60 -14.37 -1.14 -11.16
N THR A 61 -14.72 -0.19 -10.29
CA THR A 61 -13.89 1.01 -10.04
C THR A 61 -12.54 0.62 -9.43
N ALA A 62 -12.52 -0.28 -8.45
CA ALA A 62 -11.29 -0.79 -7.83
C ALA A 62 -10.39 -1.53 -8.85
N LEU A 63 -10.99 -2.33 -9.73
CA LEU A 63 -10.28 -3.04 -10.80
C LEU A 63 -9.67 -2.07 -11.81
N GLY A 64 -10.44 -1.08 -12.26
CA GLY A 64 -9.98 -0.05 -13.19
C GLY A 64 -8.86 0.82 -12.61
N THR A 65 -9.07 1.34 -11.39
CA THR A 65 -8.06 2.15 -10.68
C THR A 65 -6.78 1.35 -10.40
N GLY A 66 -6.90 0.08 -10.00
CA GLY A 66 -5.76 -0.80 -9.76
C GLY A 66 -4.91 -1.03 -11.00
N GLY A 67 -5.54 -1.37 -12.14
CA GLY A 67 -4.83 -1.61 -13.40
C GLY A 67 -4.25 -0.35 -14.05
N LEU A 68 -4.85 0.81 -13.79
CA LEU A 68 -4.27 2.11 -14.16
C LEU A 68 -3.06 2.45 -13.30
N LYS A 69 -3.18 2.38 -11.97
CA LYS A 69 -2.10 2.74 -11.04
C LYS A 69 -0.83 1.91 -11.25
N SER A 70 -0.96 0.64 -11.66
CA SER A 70 0.19 -0.22 -11.96
C SER A 70 0.94 0.13 -13.26
N SER A 71 0.30 0.87 -14.17
CA SER A 71 0.79 1.07 -15.55
C SER A 71 1.06 2.54 -15.88
N VAL A 72 0.31 3.47 -15.26
CA VAL A 72 0.39 4.92 -15.49
C VAL A 72 1.62 5.54 -14.82
N SER A 73 2.04 5.05 -13.63
CA SER A 73 3.19 5.60 -12.91
C SER A 73 4.52 5.47 -13.66
N GLY A 74 4.66 4.48 -14.57
CA GLY A 74 5.83 4.32 -15.43
C GLY A 74 5.67 4.96 -16.83
N PHE A 75 4.54 5.60 -17.09
CA PHE A 75 4.22 6.26 -18.37
C PHE A 75 4.11 7.79 -18.21
N GLY A 76 3.77 8.27 -17.01
CA GLY A 76 3.63 9.70 -16.71
C GLY A 76 4.92 10.43 -16.29
N SER A 77 6.01 9.72 -15.95
CA SER A 77 7.25 10.34 -15.46
C SER A 77 8.07 11.09 -16.53
N ASP A 78 7.66 11.04 -17.80
CA ASP A 78 8.40 11.64 -18.91
C ASP A 78 7.82 12.98 -19.40
N GLN A 79 6.72 13.50 -18.83
CA GLN A 79 5.98 14.61 -19.44
C GLN A 79 5.30 15.50 -18.39
N PHE A 80 5.89 16.64 -18.03
CA PHE A 80 5.20 17.69 -17.26
C PHE A 80 5.49 19.10 -17.80
N ASP A 81 4.44 19.91 -17.88
CA ASP A 81 4.37 21.26 -17.27
C ASP A 81 2.90 21.58 -16.88
N GLU A 82 2.72 22.42 -15.84
CA GLU A 82 1.50 22.63 -15.03
C GLU A 82 0.67 23.89 -15.39
N SER A 83 -0.66 23.85 -15.16
CA SER A 83 -1.62 24.96 -14.88
C SER A 83 -3.08 24.45 -15.05
N ASP A 84 -4.15 24.77 -14.30
CA ASP A 84 -4.48 25.69 -13.19
C ASP A 84 -5.82 25.21 -12.53
N GLU A 85 -6.21 25.76 -11.36
CA GLU A 85 -7.27 25.31 -10.43
C GLU A 85 -8.72 25.84 -10.66
N GLY A 86 -9.72 25.25 -9.98
CA GLY A 86 -11.02 25.92 -9.72
C GLY A 86 -12.15 25.06 -9.12
N GLU A 87 -12.49 25.33 -7.86
CA GLU A 87 -13.44 24.62 -6.97
C GLU A 87 -14.84 25.32 -6.85
N LYS A 88 -15.97 24.58 -6.61
CA LYS A 88 -16.97 24.85 -5.52
C LYS A 88 -18.34 24.09 -5.56
N LYS A 89 -18.69 23.61 -4.34
CA LYS A 89 -19.96 23.56 -3.56
C LYS A 89 -21.09 22.53 -3.78
N ASP A 90 -21.66 22.17 -2.62
CA ASP A 90 -22.30 20.92 -2.21
C ASP A 90 -23.81 21.06 -1.92
N ASN A 91 -24.47 19.92 -1.81
CA ASN A 91 -25.87 19.60 -1.46
C ASN A 91 -26.73 18.96 -2.58
N GLN A 92 -26.16 18.78 -3.77
CA GLN A 92 -26.51 17.71 -4.73
C GLN A 92 -25.31 16.75 -4.93
N GLY A 93 -24.41 16.71 -3.96
CA GLY A 93 -22.97 16.43 -4.15
C GLY A 93 -22.54 15.02 -4.51
N ARG A 94 -23.38 13.99 -4.34
CA ARG A 94 -22.98 12.61 -4.72
C ARG A 94 -23.06 12.38 -6.23
N GLY A 95 -24.17 12.78 -6.86
CA GLY A 95 -24.35 12.64 -8.32
C GLY A 95 -23.37 13.53 -9.09
N TRP A 96 -23.20 14.78 -8.66
CA TRP A 96 -22.21 15.69 -9.24
C TRP A 96 -20.78 15.27 -8.92
N GLY A 97 -20.47 14.87 -7.68
CA GLY A 97 -19.13 14.47 -7.27
C GLY A 97 -18.62 13.26 -8.06
N TYR A 98 -19.41 12.18 -8.14
CA TYR A 98 -19.03 11.02 -8.97
C TYR A 98 -19.15 11.30 -10.47
N GLY A 99 -20.11 12.12 -10.89
CA GLY A 99 -20.30 12.51 -12.28
C GLY A 99 -19.11 13.29 -12.85
N ILE A 100 -18.56 14.25 -12.10
CA ILE A 100 -17.36 15.00 -12.49
C ILE A 100 -16.16 14.06 -12.64
N CYS A 101 -15.97 13.14 -11.68
CA CYS A 101 -14.93 12.11 -11.79
C CYS A 101 -15.12 11.24 -13.04
N ALA A 102 -16.37 10.84 -13.35
CA ALA A 102 -16.67 10.04 -14.55
C ALA A 102 -16.32 10.80 -15.83
N VAL A 103 -16.75 12.06 -15.96
CA VAL A 103 -16.47 12.91 -17.12
C VAL A 103 -14.96 13.14 -17.25
N ALA A 104 -14.26 13.44 -16.17
CA ALA A 104 -12.81 13.65 -16.18
C ALA A 104 -12.05 12.41 -16.70
N ILE A 105 -12.43 11.20 -16.24
CA ILE A 105 -11.78 9.96 -16.71
C ILE A 105 -12.09 9.70 -18.19
N VAL A 106 -13.32 9.95 -18.64
CA VAL A 106 -13.71 9.78 -20.05
C VAL A 106 -12.94 10.75 -20.93
N VAL A 107 -12.85 12.03 -20.54
CA VAL A 107 -12.08 13.05 -21.26
C VAL A 107 -10.60 12.67 -21.30
N ALA A 108 -10.02 12.26 -20.16
CA ALA A 108 -8.63 11.81 -20.08
C ALA A 108 -8.37 10.59 -20.98
N LEU A 109 -9.30 9.63 -21.05
CA LEU A 109 -9.21 8.46 -21.93
C LEU A 109 -9.27 8.87 -23.41
N LEU A 110 -10.16 9.79 -23.79
CA LEU A 110 -10.24 10.30 -25.16
C LEU A 110 -8.96 11.01 -25.57
N VAL A 111 -8.42 11.87 -24.69
CA VAL A 111 -7.12 12.53 -24.90
C VAL A 111 -6.01 11.49 -25.04
N TYR A 112 -5.95 10.49 -24.14
CA TYR A 112 -4.96 9.43 -24.17
C TYR A 112 -5.00 8.65 -25.49
N LEU A 113 -6.18 8.22 -25.94
CA LEU A 113 -6.38 7.49 -27.19
C LEU A 113 -6.10 8.36 -28.42
N SER A 114 -6.38 9.67 -28.38
CA SER A 114 -6.03 10.59 -29.47
C SER A 114 -4.51 10.65 -29.71
N GLY A 115 -3.72 10.44 -28.65
CA GLY A 115 -2.26 10.39 -28.67
C GLY A 115 -1.67 9.09 -29.23
N THR A 116 -2.46 8.05 -29.54
CA THR A 116 -1.97 6.71 -29.91
C THR A 116 -0.85 6.75 -30.96
N ARG A 117 -1.02 7.56 -32.01
CA ARG A 117 -0.07 7.66 -33.13
C ARG A 117 1.28 8.28 -32.76
N LYS A 118 1.35 8.99 -31.63
CA LYS A 118 2.57 9.64 -31.14
C LYS A 118 3.35 8.77 -30.15
N TYR A 119 2.78 7.69 -29.61
CA TYR A 119 3.44 6.88 -28.60
C TYR A 119 4.42 5.87 -29.20
N ARG A 120 5.61 5.79 -28.62
CA ARG A 120 6.59 4.75 -28.91
C ARG A 120 6.40 3.57 -27.95
N ILE A 121 5.96 2.45 -28.49
CA ILE A 121 5.71 1.23 -27.71
C ILE A 121 7.03 0.50 -27.45
N LYS A 122 7.34 0.23 -26.17
CA LYS A 122 8.51 -0.56 -25.76
C LYS A 122 8.15 -2.04 -25.64
N GLN A 123 9.06 -2.94 -26.01
CA GLN A 123 8.87 -4.38 -25.87
C GLN A 123 8.68 -4.80 -24.40
N LEU A 124 7.84 -5.82 -24.17
CA LEU A 124 7.57 -6.32 -22.83
C LEU A 124 8.81 -6.96 -22.23
N VAL A 125 9.26 -6.44 -21.09
CA VAL A 125 10.21 -7.13 -20.21
C VAL A 125 9.42 -8.22 -19.47
N GLY A 126 9.96 -9.45 -19.41
CA GLY A 126 9.31 -10.59 -18.75
C GLY A 126 8.93 -10.31 -17.29
N SER A 127 7.96 -11.07 -16.76
CA SER A 127 7.48 -10.88 -15.38
C SER A 127 8.45 -11.49 -14.37
N PRO A 128 8.94 -10.74 -13.37
CA PRO A 128 9.75 -11.30 -12.29
C PRO A 128 9.05 -12.43 -11.51
N LEU A 129 7.71 -12.44 -11.48
CA LEU A 129 6.93 -13.50 -10.82
C LEU A 129 7.14 -14.87 -11.47
N THR A 130 7.35 -14.93 -12.79
CA THR A 130 7.60 -16.20 -13.46
C THR A 130 8.96 -16.77 -13.08
N GLN A 131 9.97 -15.91 -12.90
CA GLN A 131 11.29 -16.33 -12.39
C GLN A 131 11.18 -16.91 -10.97
N ILE A 132 10.45 -16.23 -10.07
CA ILE A 132 10.21 -16.75 -8.71
C ILE A 132 9.52 -18.11 -8.76
N ALA A 133 8.46 -18.24 -9.57
CA ALA A 133 7.71 -19.49 -9.71
C ALA A 133 8.60 -20.63 -10.24
N VAL A 134 9.41 -20.35 -11.26
CA VAL A 134 10.35 -21.32 -11.85
C VAL A 134 11.34 -21.82 -10.80
N VAL A 135 12.01 -20.92 -10.07
CA VAL A 135 12.99 -21.29 -9.03
C VAL A 135 12.35 -22.12 -7.92
N VAL A 136 11.17 -21.71 -7.42
CA VAL A 136 10.46 -22.42 -6.35
C VAL A 136 10.02 -23.82 -6.82
N VAL A 137 9.47 -23.93 -8.03
CA VAL A 137 9.04 -25.21 -8.61
C VAL A 137 10.23 -26.13 -8.86
N ALA A 138 11.32 -25.61 -9.43
CA ALA A 138 12.54 -26.38 -9.67
C ALA A 138 13.16 -26.88 -8.37
N ALA A 139 13.29 -26.02 -7.35
CA ALA A 139 13.78 -26.41 -6.03
C ALA A 139 12.89 -27.47 -5.36
N TRP A 140 11.56 -27.33 -5.47
CA TRP A 140 10.60 -28.29 -4.91
C TRP A 140 10.69 -29.66 -5.59
N ARG A 141 10.78 -29.72 -6.92
CA ARG A 141 10.94 -30.98 -7.66
C ARG A 141 12.24 -31.68 -7.29
N LYS A 142 13.31 -30.91 -7.10
CA LYS A 142 14.64 -31.40 -6.73
C LYS A 142 14.82 -31.56 -5.21
N ARG A 143 13.76 -31.47 -4.41
CA ARG A 143 13.85 -31.48 -2.93
C ARG A 143 14.50 -32.72 -2.33
N HIS A 144 14.43 -33.85 -3.04
CA HIS A 144 15.01 -35.13 -2.61
C HIS A 144 16.48 -35.32 -3.02
N MET A 145 17.04 -34.46 -3.88
CA MET A 145 18.45 -34.53 -4.26
C MET A 145 19.36 -33.94 -3.18
N GLN A 146 20.57 -34.48 -3.08
CA GLN A 146 21.62 -33.94 -2.22
C GLN A 146 22.24 -32.71 -2.86
N LEU A 147 22.52 -31.69 -2.05
CA LEU A 147 23.14 -30.46 -2.53
C LEU A 147 24.66 -30.69 -2.67
N PRO A 148 25.28 -30.39 -3.82
CA PRO A 148 26.73 -30.48 -3.97
C PRO A 148 27.47 -29.63 -2.94
N SER A 149 28.63 -30.11 -2.47
CA SER A 149 29.48 -29.36 -1.53
C SER A 149 30.19 -28.17 -2.17
N ASP A 150 30.53 -28.30 -3.47
CA ASP A 150 31.17 -27.23 -4.26
C ASP A 150 30.14 -26.40 -5.03
N SER A 151 30.21 -25.08 -4.87
CA SER A 151 29.33 -24.12 -5.55
C SER A 151 29.56 -24.05 -7.06
N SER A 152 30.72 -24.50 -7.56
CA SER A 152 31.06 -24.54 -8.99
C SER A 152 30.29 -25.62 -9.77
N LEU A 153 29.66 -26.56 -9.08
CA LEU A 153 28.83 -27.61 -9.69
C LEU A 153 27.39 -27.15 -9.97
N LEU A 154 27.02 -25.95 -9.51
CA LEU A 154 25.72 -25.33 -9.77
C LEU A 154 25.72 -24.67 -11.16
N TYR A 155 24.55 -24.62 -11.78
CA TYR A 155 24.36 -24.05 -13.12
C TYR A 155 24.57 -22.53 -13.11
N GLU A 156 25.57 -22.04 -13.83
CA GLU A 156 25.88 -20.61 -14.00
C GLU A 156 25.61 -20.14 -15.44
N GLU A 157 25.39 -18.84 -15.65
CA GLU A 157 25.14 -18.28 -16.99
C GLU A 157 26.33 -18.49 -17.95
N ASP A 158 27.56 -18.63 -17.43
CA ASP A 158 28.77 -18.89 -18.21
C ASP A 158 28.81 -20.32 -18.81
N ASP A 159 27.93 -21.23 -18.38
CA ASP A 159 27.74 -22.55 -19.02
C ASP A 159 27.00 -22.44 -20.38
N ILE A 160 26.42 -21.28 -20.71
CA ILE A 160 25.66 -21.05 -21.96
C ILE A 160 26.61 -20.57 -23.05
N LEU A 161 27.24 -21.50 -23.78
CA LEU A 161 28.16 -21.21 -24.89
C LEU A 161 27.47 -20.64 -26.17
N CYS A 162 26.14 -20.46 -26.19
CA CYS A 162 25.37 -20.33 -27.45
C CYS A 162 24.32 -19.19 -27.55
N GLU A 163 24.37 -18.10 -26.78
CA GLU A 163 23.58 -16.90 -27.13
C GLU A 163 24.41 -15.60 -27.11
N PRO A 164 24.64 -14.94 -28.27
CA PRO A 164 25.12 -13.58 -28.28
C PRO A 164 23.96 -12.64 -27.93
N SER A 165 24.20 -11.66 -27.04
CA SER A 165 23.40 -10.43 -26.84
C SER A 165 22.16 -10.43 -25.92
N LYS A 166 22.15 -11.19 -24.81
CA LYS A 166 21.38 -10.74 -23.63
C LYS A 166 22.30 -9.99 -22.69
N ALA A 167 21.89 -8.81 -22.22
CA ALA A 167 22.62 -8.06 -21.21
C ALA A 167 22.92 -8.98 -20.02
N LYS A 168 24.21 -9.27 -19.78
CA LYS A 168 24.63 -10.19 -18.71
C LYS A 168 24.03 -9.70 -17.39
N LYS A 169 23.35 -10.59 -16.66
CA LYS A 169 22.84 -10.24 -15.32
C LYS A 169 24.03 -9.99 -14.40
N GLN A 170 23.89 -9.04 -13.48
CA GLN A 170 24.91 -8.81 -12.46
C GLN A 170 25.04 -10.08 -11.60
N ARG A 171 26.24 -10.66 -11.53
CA ARG A 171 26.52 -11.86 -10.72
C ARG A 171 26.23 -11.57 -9.26
N MET A 172 25.49 -12.48 -8.61
CA MET A 172 25.11 -12.34 -7.21
C MET A 172 25.96 -13.24 -6.30
N PRO A 173 26.37 -12.74 -5.12
CA PRO A 173 27.19 -13.47 -4.16
C PRO A 173 26.44 -14.67 -3.57
N HIS A 174 27.04 -15.86 -3.64
CA HIS A 174 26.40 -17.09 -3.17
C HIS A 174 26.22 -17.06 -1.64
N SER A 175 25.00 -17.38 -1.18
CA SER A 175 24.67 -17.29 0.25
C SER A 175 24.21 -18.60 0.84
N LYS A 176 24.72 -18.87 2.05
CA LYS A 176 24.32 -20.00 2.90
C LYS A 176 22.90 -19.87 3.49
N GLN A 177 22.20 -18.76 3.31
CA GLN A 177 20.80 -18.62 3.72
C GLN A 177 19.87 -19.24 2.68
N PHE A 178 18.82 -19.93 3.14
CA PHE A 178 17.82 -20.59 2.27
C PHE A 178 18.42 -21.61 1.28
N ARG A 179 19.36 -22.45 1.74
CA ARG A 179 20.06 -23.47 0.91
C ARG A 179 19.14 -24.45 0.17
N PHE A 180 17.90 -24.63 0.65
CA PHE A 180 16.95 -25.50 -0.04
C PHE A 180 16.61 -24.99 -1.45
N LEU A 181 16.74 -23.69 -1.73
CA LEU A 181 16.51 -23.11 -3.06
C LEU A 181 17.66 -23.37 -4.03
N ASP A 182 18.88 -23.61 -3.52
CA ASP A 182 20.04 -23.95 -4.35
C ASP A 182 19.84 -25.25 -5.12
N LYS A 183 18.90 -26.09 -4.65
CA LYS A 183 18.50 -27.31 -5.36
C LYS A 183 17.96 -27.04 -6.77
N ALA A 184 17.41 -25.85 -7.03
CA ALA A 184 16.96 -25.47 -8.37
C ALA A 184 18.10 -25.41 -9.41
N ALA A 185 19.32 -25.10 -8.95
CA ALA A 185 20.51 -24.94 -9.80
C ALA A 185 21.36 -26.20 -9.92
N ILE A 186 20.92 -27.35 -9.39
CA ILE A 186 21.63 -28.63 -9.56
C ILE A 186 21.55 -29.06 -11.03
N LYS A 187 22.71 -29.23 -11.69
CA LYS A 187 22.81 -29.77 -13.05
C LYS A 187 22.22 -31.20 -13.07
N GLY A 188 21.33 -31.49 -14.02
CA GLY A 188 20.79 -32.84 -14.19
C GLY A 188 21.89 -33.77 -14.71
N SER A 189 21.94 -35.00 -14.21
CA SER A 189 22.84 -36.03 -14.73
C SER A 189 22.23 -36.67 -15.98
N GLU A 190 22.14 -35.94 -17.10
CA GLU A 190 21.85 -36.55 -18.40
C GLU A 190 22.80 -36.01 -19.48
N ASN A 191 23.26 -36.95 -20.31
CA ASN A 191 24.33 -36.80 -21.29
C ASN A 191 24.04 -35.69 -22.31
N GLY A 192 24.92 -34.69 -22.35
CA GLY A 192 25.47 -34.08 -23.57
C GLY A 192 24.53 -33.72 -24.73
N SER A 193 23.28 -33.35 -24.51
CA SER A 193 22.39 -32.90 -25.58
C SER A 193 21.67 -31.60 -25.20
N GLU A 194 21.47 -30.75 -26.20
CA GLU A 194 21.01 -29.36 -26.11
C GLU A 194 19.85 -29.15 -25.14
N ILE A 195 20.01 -28.16 -24.25
CA ILE A 195 18.98 -27.67 -23.31
C ILE A 195 17.75 -27.26 -24.11
N THR A 196 16.76 -28.16 -24.18
CA THR A 196 15.50 -27.90 -24.89
C THR A 196 14.60 -27.03 -24.01
N ILE A 197 13.76 -26.19 -24.63
CA ILE A 197 12.81 -25.25 -23.97
C ILE A 197 11.92 -25.93 -22.89
N LYS A 198 11.76 -27.27 -22.93
CA LYS A 198 11.09 -28.09 -21.90
C LYS A 198 11.76 -28.02 -20.51
N GLU A 199 13.02 -27.61 -20.39
CA GLU A 199 13.78 -27.60 -19.13
C GLU A 199 13.63 -26.32 -18.30
N LYS A 200 12.92 -25.30 -18.81
CA LYS A 200 12.79 -23.98 -18.15
C LYS A 200 12.18 -24.03 -16.74
N TRP A 201 11.38 -25.06 -16.42
CA TRP A 201 10.78 -25.28 -15.09
C TRP A 201 11.52 -26.31 -14.24
N TYR A 202 12.64 -26.82 -14.74
CA TYR A 202 13.44 -27.86 -14.09
C TYR A 202 14.83 -27.38 -13.69
N LEU A 203 15.40 -26.43 -14.43
CA LEU A 203 16.73 -25.86 -14.17
C LEU A 203 16.66 -24.34 -14.08
N SER A 204 17.38 -23.75 -13.11
CA SER A 204 17.52 -22.31 -12.94
C SER A 204 18.97 -21.94 -12.70
N THR A 205 19.39 -20.74 -13.09
CA THR A 205 20.76 -20.28 -12.83
C THR A 205 20.96 -19.96 -11.35
N LEU A 206 22.20 -20.06 -10.87
CA LEU A 206 22.55 -19.67 -9.50
C LEU A 206 22.21 -18.20 -9.22
N THR A 207 22.39 -17.33 -10.22
CA THR A 207 22.00 -15.91 -10.16
C THR A 207 20.49 -15.79 -9.94
N ASP A 208 19.66 -16.49 -10.69
CA ASP A 208 18.20 -16.47 -10.51
C ASP A 208 17.78 -16.94 -9.11
N VAL A 209 18.46 -17.97 -8.58
CA VAL A 209 18.23 -18.48 -7.22
C VAL A 209 18.57 -17.42 -6.17
N GLU A 210 19.73 -16.77 -6.27
CA GLU A 210 20.11 -15.73 -5.32
C GLU A 210 19.20 -14.49 -5.40
N GLU A 211 18.75 -14.12 -6.61
CA GLU A 211 17.75 -13.06 -6.80
C GLU A 211 16.44 -13.38 -6.04
N VAL A 212 15.96 -14.63 -6.11
CA VAL A 212 14.77 -15.08 -5.35
C VAL A 212 15.03 -15.11 -3.85
N LYS A 213 16.19 -15.59 -3.40
CA LYS A 213 16.57 -15.54 -1.98
C LYS A 213 16.58 -14.10 -1.45
N MET A 214 16.99 -13.11 -2.25
CA MET A 214 16.95 -11.70 -1.85
C MET A 214 15.52 -11.22 -1.60
N ILE A 215 14.55 -11.59 -2.44
CA ILE A 215 13.14 -11.29 -2.21
C ILE A 215 12.66 -11.91 -0.90
N ILE A 216 12.98 -13.19 -0.65
CA ILE A 216 12.56 -13.88 0.59
C ILE A 216 13.14 -13.23 1.84
N ARG A 217 14.39 -12.73 1.78
CA ARG A 217 15.02 -11.99 2.90
C ARG A 217 14.27 -10.71 3.26
N MET A 218 13.60 -10.07 2.31
CA MET A 218 12.82 -8.84 2.56
C MET A 218 11.45 -9.12 3.17
N LEU A 219 10.90 -10.34 3.02
CA LEU A 219 9.54 -10.67 3.43
C LEU A 219 9.25 -10.42 4.93
N PRO A 220 10.16 -10.68 5.89
CA PRO A 220 9.90 -10.37 7.29
C PRO A 220 9.68 -8.87 7.54
N ILE A 221 10.50 -8.00 6.94
CA ILE A 221 10.33 -6.55 7.03
C ILE A 221 9.03 -6.13 6.34
N TRP A 222 8.79 -6.64 5.13
CA TRP A 222 7.54 -6.43 4.39
C TRP A 222 6.30 -6.79 5.22
N ALA A 223 6.31 -7.92 5.94
CA ALA A 223 5.18 -8.36 6.75
C ALA A 223 4.90 -7.39 7.91
N THR A 224 5.92 -6.89 8.58
CA THR A 224 5.75 -5.94 9.69
C THR A 224 5.18 -4.59 9.26
N THR A 225 5.37 -4.18 8.00
CA THR A 225 4.78 -2.93 7.49
C THR A 225 3.27 -3.01 7.24
N ILE A 226 2.68 -4.21 7.18
CA ILE A 226 1.23 -4.41 7.01
C ILE A 226 0.44 -3.72 8.13
N MET A 227 0.94 -3.79 9.37
CA MET A 227 0.28 -3.22 10.55
C MET A 227 0.12 -1.69 10.45
N PHE A 228 1.08 -1.00 9.83
CA PHE A 228 0.98 0.45 9.61
C PHE A 228 -0.24 0.79 8.74
N TRP A 229 -0.41 0.06 7.65
CA TRP A 229 -1.51 0.27 6.71
C TRP A 229 -2.86 -0.10 7.30
N SER A 230 -2.90 -1.06 8.24
CA SER A 230 -4.10 -1.33 9.04
C SER A 230 -4.49 -0.17 9.96
N ILE A 231 -3.51 0.57 10.51
CA ILE A 231 -3.77 1.79 11.28
C ILE A 231 -4.24 2.93 10.37
N HIS A 232 -3.60 3.09 9.21
CA HIS A 232 -4.01 4.07 8.21
C HIS A 232 -5.49 3.89 7.81
N ALA A 233 -5.97 2.65 7.67
CA ALA A 233 -7.38 2.37 7.36
C ALA A 233 -8.37 2.95 8.40
N GLN A 234 -7.93 3.17 9.65
CA GLN A 234 -8.79 3.79 10.68
C GLN A 234 -8.98 5.30 10.46
N MET A 235 -8.04 5.96 9.77
CA MET A 235 -8.13 7.39 9.45
C MET A 235 -9.23 7.66 8.42
N THR A 236 -9.44 6.73 7.49
CA THR A 236 -10.47 6.85 6.43
C THR A 236 -11.84 6.33 6.84
N THR A 237 -11.93 5.59 7.95
CA THR A 237 -13.16 4.93 8.41
C THR A 237 -13.63 5.47 9.77
N PHE A 238 -13.16 4.90 10.89
CA PHE A 238 -13.66 5.25 12.22
C PHE A 238 -13.36 6.69 12.62
N SER A 239 -12.23 7.26 12.19
CA SER A 239 -11.93 8.68 12.47
C SER A 239 -12.94 9.61 11.79
N VAL A 240 -13.40 9.25 10.59
CA VAL A 240 -14.49 9.97 9.91
C VAL A 240 -15.81 9.76 10.65
N SER A 241 -16.09 8.55 11.12
CA SER A 241 -17.27 8.26 11.93
C SER A 241 -17.30 9.10 13.22
N GLN A 242 -16.18 9.18 13.94
CA GLN A 242 -16.03 10.08 15.10
C GLN A 242 -16.34 11.52 14.72
N ALA A 243 -15.74 12.02 13.64
CA ALA A 243 -15.95 13.38 13.17
C ALA A 243 -17.42 13.70 12.87
N THR A 244 -18.24 12.73 12.41
CA THR A 244 -19.68 12.96 12.19
C THR A 244 -20.47 13.26 13.47
N THR A 245 -19.95 12.85 14.63
CA THR A 245 -20.58 13.08 15.95
C THR A 245 -20.08 14.34 16.67
N MET A 246 -19.08 15.01 16.10
CA MET A 246 -18.38 16.14 16.71
C MET A 246 -18.78 17.47 16.07
N ASP A 247 -18.48 18.57 16.74
CA ASP A 247 -18.72 19.90 16.21
C ASP A 247 -17.71 20.24 15.11
N CYS A 248 -18.24 20.37 13.89
CA CYS A 248 -17.48 20.67 12.69
C CYS A 248 -17.55 22.16 12.30
N HIS A 249 -18.02 23.04 13.18
CA HIS A 249 -18.06 24.48 12.88
C HIS A 249 -16.67 25.13 13.01
N ILE A 250 -16.36 25.98 12.03
CA ILE A 250 -15.25 26.93 12.06
C ILE A 250 -15.85 28.32 12.17
N GLY A 251 -15.75 28.90 13.37
CA GLY A 251 -16.43 30.15 13.70
C GLY A 251 -17.95 29.98 13.71
N LYS A 252 -18.69 31.05 13.36
CA LYS A 252 -20.14 31.11 13.52
C LYS A 252 -20.94 30.59 12.30
N SER A 253 -20.34 30.53 11.12
CA SER A 253 -21.09 30.41 9.85
C SER A 253 -20.63 29.29 8.93
N PHE A 254 -19.48 28.67 9.17
CA PHE A 254 -18.93 27.66 8.27
C PHE A 254 -18.85 26.31 8.98
N GLN A 255 -19.37 25.26 8.35
CA GLN A 255 -19.27 23.89 8.84
C GLN A 255 -18.47 23.06 7.84
N ILE A 256 -17.36 22.47 8.29
CA ILE A 256 -16.57 21.57 7.44
C ILE A 256 -17.23 20.19 7.35
N PRO A 257 -17.14 19.49 6.19
CA PRO A 257 -17.58 18.11 6.09
C PRO A 257 -16.72 17.20 6.98
N ALA A 258 -17.33 16.26 7.72
CA ALA A 258 -16.59 15.35 8.60
C ALA A 258 -15.48 14.55 7.86
N ALA A 259 -15.75 14.11 6.62
CA ALA A 259 -14.77 13.40 5.79
C ALA A 259 -13.60 14.28 5.33
N SER A 260 -13.75 15.61 5.31
CA SER A 260 -12.68 16.54 4.95
C SER A 260 -11.58 16.61 6.01
N MET A 261 -11.76 16.00 7.19
CA MET A 261 -10.70 15.87 8.20
C MET A 261 -9.45 15.14 7.69
N THR A 262 -9.58 14.35 6.61
CA THR A 262 -8.45 13.75 5.90
C THR A 262 -7.50 14.79 5.29
N VAL A 263 -7.91 16.07 5.15
CA VAL A 263 -7.01 17.16 4.76
C VAL A 263 -5.84 17.31 5.72
N PHE A 264 -6.04 17.05 7.02
CA PHE A 264 -4.95 17.08 7.99
C PHE A 264 -3.97 15.93 7.78
N LEU A 265 -4.44 14.77 7.34
CA LEU A 265 -3.57 13.65 6.96
C LEU A 265 -2.67 14.05 5.77
N ILE A 266 -3.27 14.55 4.69
CA ILE A 266 -2.54 14.95 3.48
C ILE A 266 -1.62 16.14 3.75
N GLY A 267 -2.12 17.17 4.44
CA GLY A 267 -1.34 18.35 4.79
C GLY A 267 -0.12 17.99 5.65
N THR A 268 -0.26 17.06 6.60
CA THR A 268 0.90 16.62 7.39
C THR A 268 1.91 15.81 6.59
N ILE A 269 1.48 14.99 5.63
CA ILE A 269 2.40 14.33 4.68
C ILE A 269 3.19 15.38 3.90
N LEU A 270 2.49 16.35 3.30
CA LEU A 270 3.10 17.42 2.49
C LEU A 270 4.04 18.33 3.31
N LEU A 271 3.78 18.52 4.61
CA LEU A 271 4.68 19.26 5.49
C LEU A 271 5.87 18.42 5.95
N THR A 272 5.66 17.12 6.17
CA THR A 272 6.71 16.22 6.69
C THR A 272 7.82 15.98 5.67
N VAL A 273 7.51 15.93 4.37
CA VAL A 273 8.52 15.69 3.32
C VAL A 273 9.55 16.84 3.23
N PRO A 274 9.16 18.12 3.03
CA PRO A 274 10.12 19.24 3.05
C PRO A 274 10.81 19.37 4.41
N PHE A 275 10.09 19.11 5.51
CA PHE A 275 10.70 19.14 6.84
C PHE A 275 11.80 18.09 6.98
N TYR A 276 11.58 16.89 6.45
CA TYR A 276 12.57 15.84 6.40
C TYR A 276 13.80 16.26 5.61
N ASP A 277 13.61 16.74 4.37
CA ASP A 277 14.72 17.07 3.48
C ASP A 277 15.52 18.28 3.96
N ARG A 278 14.85 19.30 4.51
CA ARG A 278 15.49 20.55 4.92
C ARG A 278 16.15 20.46 6.30
N PHE A 279 15.58 19.69 7.23
CA PHE A 279 16.03 19.69 8.63
C PHE A 279 16.53 18.32 9.06
N ILE A 280 15.72 17.27 8.97
CA ILE A 280 16.07 15.96 9.51
C ILE A 280 17.26 15.35 8.76
N ARG A 281 17.25 15.40 7.42
CA ARG A 281 18.31 14.84 6.57
C ARG A 281 19.68 15.46 6.87
N PRO A 282 19.90 16.79 6.85
CA PRO A 282 21.21 17.35 7.15
C PRO A 282 21.67 17.09 8.59
N ILE A 283 20.76 17.10 9.56
CA ILE A 283 21.08 16.75 10.95
C ILE A 283 21.50 15.28 11.04
N ALA A 284 20.73 14.38 10.45
CA ALA A 284 21.04 12.95 10.41
C ALA A 284 22.38 12.67 9.72
N LYS A 285 22.71 13.38 8.63
CA LYS A 285 24.03 13.27 7.99
C LYS A 285 25.17 13.63 8.95
N LYS A 286 25.03 14.72 9.71
CA LYS A 286 26.04 15.15 10.68
C LYS A 286 26.17 14.19 11.87
N VAL A 287 25.05 13.69 12.38
CA VAL A 287 25.01 12.86 13.61
C VAL A 287 25.37 11.41 13.33
N LEU A 288 24.85 10.82 12.24
CA LEU A 288 25.04 9.39 11.92
C LEU A 288 26.27 9.13 11.04
N ASN A 289 26.99 10.18 10.64
CA ASN A 289 28.12 10.12 9.71
C ASN A 289 27.81 9.31 8.42
N ASN A 290 26.55 9.36 7.98
CA ASN A 290 26.04 8.66 6.80
C ASN A 290 25.67 9.68 5.74
N SER A 291 26.26 9.56 4.54
CA SER A 291 26.08 10.49 3.41
C SER A 291 24.62 10.60 2.93
N HIS A 292 23.79 9.58 3.18
CA HIS A 292 22.39 9.53 2.74
C HIS A 292 21.35 9.92 3.80
N GLY A 293 21.75 10.22 5.04
CA GLY A 293 20.84 10.54 6.16
C GLY A 293 20.28 9.29 6.84
N LEU A 294 18.99 9.30 7.23
CA LEU A 294 18.33 8.12 7.82
C LEU A 294 18.27 6.97 6.82
N THR A 295 18.63 5.76 7.25
CA THR A 295 18.53 4.56 6.42
C THR A 295 17.07 4.21 6.11
N PRO A 296 16.78 3.46 5.03
CA PRO A 296 15.41 3.07 4.69
C PRO A 296 14.69 2.35 5.85
N LEU A 297 15.40 1.47 6.56
CA LEU A 297 14.89 0.77 7.74
C LEU A 297 14.61 1.75 8.89
N GLN A 298 15.51 2.70 9.17
CA GLN A 298 15.24 3.70 10.21
C GLN A 298 13.97 4.51 9.92
N ARG A 299 13.73 4.89 8.66
CA ARG A 299 12.50 5.61 8.25
C ARG A 299 11.25 4.75 8.45
N ILE A 300 11.28 3.47 8.05
CA ILE A 300 10.19 2.51 8.32
C ILE A 300 9.90 2.41 9.83
N GLY A 301 10.96 2.28 10.65
CA GLY A 301 10.83 2.21 12.10
C GLY A 301 10.18 3.45 12.71
N VAL A 302 10.56 4.66 12.26
CA VAL A 302 9.92 5.92 12.67
C VAL A 302 8.43 5.92 12.33
N GLY A 303 8.06 5.48 11.12
CA GLY A 303 6.66 5.36 10.71
C GLY A 303 5.85 4.42 11.62
N LEU A 304 6.42 3.26 11.98
CA LEU A 304 5.76 2.33 12.90
C LEU A 304 5.59 2.90 14.31
N VAL A 305 6.58 3.63 14.84
CA VAL A 305 6.47 4.25 16.17
C VAL A 305 5.40 5.37 16.16
N LEU A 306 5.37 6.20 15.12
CA LEU A 306 4.36 7.24 14.98
C LEU A 306 2.93 6.68 14.87
N SER A 307 2.75 5.50 14.25
CA SER A 307 1.44 4.84 14.21
C SER A 307 0.97 4.38 15.60
N VAL A 308 1.87 3.93 16.48
CA VAL A 308 1.55 3.61 17.88
C VAL A 308 1.07 4.87 18.61
N LEU A 309 1.83 5.97 18.50
CA LEU A 309 1.47 7.26 19.11
C LEU A 309 0.12 7.77 18.61
N SER A 310 -0.19 7.58 17.33
CA SER A 310 -1.50 7.90 16.78
C SER A 310 -2.63 7.13 17.44
N MET A 311 -2.49 5.81 17.60
CA MET A 311 -3.55 4.99 18.19
C MET A 311 -3.75 5.28 19.67
N VAL A 312 -2.66 5.58 20.40
CA VAL A 312 -2.75 6.08 21.78
C VAL A 312 -3.50 7.41 21.82
N ALA A 313 -3.15 8.37 20.96
CA ALA A 313 -3.87 9.64 20.88
C ALA A 313 -5.35 9.44 20.57
N ALA A 314 -5.69 8.62 19.56
CA ALA A 314 -7.06 8.32 19.18
C ALA A 314 -7.87 7.68 20.31
N ALA A 315 -7.27 6.74 21.04
CA ALA A 315 -7.90 6.11 22.21
C ALA A 315 -8.21 7.14 23.31
N LEU A 316 -7.26 8.01 23.64
CA LEU A 316 -7.43 9.04 24.66
C LEU A 316 -8.49 10.08 24.27
N ILE A 317 -8.50 10.51 23.00
CA ILE A 317 -9.49 11.44 22.47
C ILE A 317 -10.89 10.82 22.52
N GLU A 318 -11.00 9.54 22.15
CA GLU A 318 -12.28 8.82 22.19
C GLU A 318 -12.78 8.62 23.62
N MET A 319 -11.90 8.30 24.57
CA MET A 319 -12.26 8.24 25.98
C MET A 319 -12.81 9.59 26.48
N LYS A 320 -12.16 10.70 26.10
CA LYS A 320 -12.63 12.04 26.45
C LYS A 320 -13.98 12.36 25.82
N ARG A 321 -14.16 12.07 24.52
CA ARG A 321 -15.42 12.26 23.78
C ARG A 321 -16.55 11.48 24.44
N LEU A 322 -16.33 10.21 24.75
CA LEU A 322 -17.34 9.34 25.35
C LEU A 322 -17.65 9.71 26.82
N SER A 323 -16.66 10.15 27.59
CA SER A 323 -16.89 10.68 28.95
C SER A 323 -17.79 11.91 28.93
N PHE A 324 -17.56 12.82 27.97
CA PHE A 324 -18.44 13.97 27.75
C PHE A 324 -19.86 13.54 27.35
N ALA A 325 -19.98 12.56 26.44
CA ALA A 325 -21.26 12.00 26.01
C ALA A 325 -22.11 11.49 27.18
N ARG A 326 -21.48 10.73 28.09
CA ARG A 326 -22.13 10.12 29.26
C ARG A 326 -22.57 11.17 30.27
N SER A 327 -21.71 12.15 30.57
CA SER A 327 -21.99 13.18 31.57
C SER A 327 -23.10 14.14 31.17
N HIS A 328 -23.31 14.37 29.87
CA HIS A 328 -24.30 15.32 29.36
C HIS A 328 -25.52 14.65 28.70
N GLY A 329 -25.70 13.33 28.87
CA GLY A 329 -26.90 12.62 28.43
C GLY A 329 -27.03 12.39 26.91
N PHE A 330 -25.93 12.43 26.15
CA PHE A 330 -25.94 12.25 24.68
C PHE A 330 -25.95 10.77 24.23
N LEU A 331 -26.23 9.82 25.13
CA LEU A 331 -26.14 8.38 24.83
C LEU A 331 -27.24 7.88 23.89
N ASP A 332 -28.43 8.47 24.00
CA ASP A 332 -29.63 7.98 23.31
C ASP A 332 -29.98 8.75 22.04
N ASN A 333 -29.33 9.90 21.79
CA ASN A 333 -29.53 10.67 20.57
C ASN A 333 -28.34 10.48 19.60
N PRO A 334 -28.45 9.60 18.59
CA PRO A 334 -27.38 9.34 17.62
C PRO A 334 -27.16 10.49 16.62
N SER A 335 -28.06 11.48 16.57
CA SER A 335 -27.97 12.67 15.69
C SER A 335 -27.45 13.90 16.40
N ALA A 336 -27.40 13.88 17.73
CA ALA A 336 -26.92 15.02 18.51
C ALA A 336 -25.42 15.21 18.29
N LYS A 337 -25.06 16.32 17.64
CA LYS A 337 -23.68 16.76 17.53
C LYS A 337 -23.19 17.19 18.90
N MET A 338 -22.12 16.57 19.38
CA MET A 338 -21.51 16.98 20.63
C MET A 338 -20.82 18.34 20.44
N PRO A 339 -20.92 19.26 21.41
CA PRO A 339 -20.20 20.55 21.40
C PRO A 339 -18.69 20.35 21.69
N MET A 340 -18.09 19.29 21.16
CA MET A 340 -16.67 19.03 21.19
C MET A 340 -16.13 19.25 19.78
N SER A 341 -15.20 20.20 19.64
CA SER A 341 -14.62 20.53 18.35
C SER A 341 -13.94 19.33 17.69
N VAL A 342 -14.20 19.13 16.40
CA VAL A 342 -13.58 18.07 15.58
C VAL A 342 -12.05 18.18 15.52
N PHE A 343 -11.47 19.36 15.79
CA PHE A 343 -10.02 19.56 15.81
C PHE A 343 -9.30 18.77 16.90
N TRP A 344 -10.01 18.25 17.90
CA TRP A 344 -9.44 17.29 18.84
C TRP A 344 -8.94 16.01 18.17
N LEU A 345 -9.43 15.66 16.97
CA LEU A 345 -8.93 14.52 16.19
C LEU A 345 -7.62 14.81 15.46
N VAL A 346 -7.19 16.07 15.31
CA VAL A 346 -5.98 16.44 14.55
C VAL A 346 -4.72 15.68 15.00
N PRO A 347 -4.46 15.42 16.30
CA PRO A 347 -3.27 14.67 16.71
C PRO A 347 -3.17 13.28 16.08
N GLN A 348 -4.28 12.53 15.96
CA GLN A 348 -4.23 11.20 15.37
C GLN A 348 -3.93 11.26 13.86
N PHE A 349 -4.50 12.24 13.14
CA PHE A 349 -4.18 12.49 11.73
C PHE A 349 -2.73 12.96 11.54
N PHE A 350 -2.22 13.81 12.44
CA PHE A 350 -0.86 14.32 12.39
C PHE A 350 0.17 13.20 12.53
N PHE A 351 -0.02 12.31 13.51
CA PHE A 351 0.90 11.20 13.74
C PHE A 351 0.86 10.17 12.62
N VAL A 352 -0.33 9.78 12.11
CA VAL A 352 -0.40 8.87 10.95
C VAL A 352 0.19 9.52 9.71
N GLY A 353 -0.13 10.79 9.41
CA GLY A 353 0.35 11.44 8.19
C GLY A 353 1.86 11.66 8.18
N SER A 354 2.42 12.08 9.32
CA SER A 354 3.88 12.15 9.48
C SER A 354 4.49 10.75 9.36
N GLY A 355 3.89 9.75 10.01
CA GLY A 355 4.34 8.36 9.95
C GLY A 355 4.27 7.78 8.54
N GLU A 356 3.28 8.17 7.74
CA GLU A 356 3.07 7.72 6.37
C GLU A 356 4.15 8.27 5.45
N ALA A 357 4.52 9.54 5.59
CA ALA A 357 5.64 10.12 4.85
C ALA A 357 6.93 9.32 5.07
N PHE A 358 7.27 9.01 6.33
CA PHE A 358 8.45 8.20 6.66
C PHE A 358 8.33 6.75 6.19
N MET A 359 7.19 6.12 6.44
CA MET A 359 6.92 4.73 6.04
C MET A 359 7.02 4.58 4.53
N TYR A 360 6.34 5.44 3.77
CA TYR A 360 6.34 5.42 2.31
C TYR A 360 7.75 5.62 1.75
N MET A 361 8.45 6.68 2.16
CA MET A 361 9.83 6.95 1.73
C MET A 361 10.77 5.80 2.09
N GLY A 362 10.66 5.26 3.31
CA GLY A 362 11.53 4.17 3.77
C GLY A 362 11.25 2.85 3.05
N GLN A 363 9.98 2.49 2.88
CA GLN A 363 9.55 1.23 2.29
C GLN A 363 9.82 1.20 0.78
N LEU A 364 9.54 2.29 0.07
CA LEU A 364 9.81 2.39 -1.36
C LEU A 364 11.33 2.37 -1.64
N ASP A 365 12.11 3.17 -0.93
CA ASP A 365 13.57 3.21 -1.07
C ASP A 365 14.22 1.86 -0.70
N PHE A 366 13.72 1.20 0.36
CA PHE A 366 14.17 -0.14 0.75
C PHE A 366 13.94 -1.16 -0.36
N PHE A 367 12.71 -1.29 -0.86
CA PHE A 367 12.42 -2.28 -1.89
C PHE A 367 13.10 -1.96 -3.23
N LEU A 368 13.20 -0.69 -3.61
CA LEU A 368 13.88 -0.32 -4.85
C LEU A 368 15.38 -0.65 -4.83
N ARG A 369 16.06 -0.39 -3.71
CA ARG A 369 17.50 -0.67 -3.56
C ARG A 369 17.82 -2.15 -3.40
N GLU A 370 16.99 -2.86 -2.65
CA GLU A 370 17.24 -4.26 -2.31
C GLU A 370 16.69 -5.23 -3.36
N CYS A 371 15.74 -4.82 -4.20
CA CYS A 371 15.31 -5.63 -5.34
C CYS A 371 16.46 -5.84 -6.35
N PRO A 372 16.61 -7.04 -6.93
CA PRO A 372 17.51 -7.27 -8.05
C PRO A 372 17.21 -6.38 -9.26
N LYS A 373 18.24 -6.06 -10.06
CA LYS A 373 18.11 -5.16 -11.22
C LYS A 373 17.04 -5.63 -12.22
N GLY A 374 16.98 -6.94 -12.50
CA GLY A 374 15.99 -7.55 -13.37
C GLY A 374 14.57 -7.63 -12.79
N MET A 375 14.40 -7.32 -11.50
CA MET A 375 13.14 -7.47 -10.77
C MET A 375 12.66 -6.16 -10.13
N LYS A 376 13.16 -5.00 -10.57
CA LYS A 376 12.76 -3.70 -9.98
C LYS A 376 11.25 -3.47 -9.97
N THR A 377 10.50 -3.96 -10.97
CA THR A 377 9.03 -3.88 -10.99
C THR A 377 8.35 -4.63 -9.84
N MET A 378 9.02 -5.59 -9.19
CA MET A 378 8.52 -6.24 -7.97
C MET A 378 8.50 -5.30 -6.77
N SER A 379 9.35 -4.27 -6.73
CA SER A 379 9.40 -3.34 -5.59
C SER A 379 8.05 -2.65 -5.39
N THR A 380 7.46 -2.12 -6.47
CA THR A 380 6.13 -1.52 -6.46
C THR A 380 5.05 -2.54 -6.12
N GLY A 381 5.16 -3.78 -6.62
CA GLY A 381 4.22 -4.86 -6.30
C GLY A 381 4.25 -5.26 -4.82
N LEU A 382 5.43 -5.40 -4.23
CA LEU A 382 5.63 -5.66 -2.80
C LEU A 382 5.14 -4.50 -1.95
N PHE A 383 5.39 -3.26 -2.36
CA PHE A 383 4.86 -2.08 -1.70
C PHE A 383 3.32 -2.08 -1.68
N LEU A 384 2.67 -2.16 -2.85
CA LEU A 384 1.21 -2.14 -2.96
C LEU A 384 0.54 -3.34 -2.27
N SER A 385 1.21 -4.50 -2.22
CA SER A 385 0.67 -5.66 -1.52
C SER A 385 0.60 -5.44 0.00
N THR A 386 1.55 -4.72 0.61
CA THR A 386 1.44 -4.37 2.04
C THR A 386 0.27 -3.46 2.34
N LEU A 387 0.00 -2.49 1.45
CA LEU A 387 -1.15 -1.60 1.58
C LEU A 387 -2.46 -2.41 1.54
N SER A 388 -2.62 -3.25 0.51
CA SER A 388 -3.79 -4.12 0.34
C SER A 388 -4.00 -5.06 1.53
N LEU A 389 -2.95 -5.79 1.93
CA LEU A 389 -3.01 -6.68 3.09
C LEU A 389 -3.28 -5.92 4.39
N GLY A 390 -2.83 -4.67 4.53
CA GLY A 390 -3.11 -3.84 5.68
C GLY A 390 -4.60 -3.51 5.80
N PHE A 391 -5.25 -3.13 4.70
CA PHE A 391 -6.70 -2.91 4.67
C PHE A 391 -7.49 -4.20 4.93
N PHE A 392 -7.09 -5.32 4.35
CA PHE A 392 -7.72 -6.61 4.64
C PHE A 392 -7.53 -7.05 6.08
N PHE A 393 -6.34 -6.87 6.65
CA PHE A 393 -6.06 -7.17 8.04
C PHE A 393 -6.89 -6.28 8.99
N SER A 394 -7.07 -4.99 8.64
CA SER A 394 -7.98 -4.10 9.37
C SER A 394 -9.42 -4.63 9.36
N SER A 395 -9.93 -5.02 8.19
CA SER A 395 -11.29 -5.58 8.07
C SER A 395 -11.46 -6.87 8.87
N LEU A 396 -10.44 -7.74 8.85
CA LEU A 396 -10.41 -8.95 9.66
C LEU A 396 -10.43 -8.63 11.17
N LEU A 397 -9.62 -7.67 11.63
CA LEU A 397 -9.60 -7.24 13.03
C LEU A 397 -10.95 -6.71 13.49
N VAL A 398 -11.60 -5.86 12.68
CA VAL A 398 -12.96 -5.36 12.97
C VAL A 398 -13.96 -6.51 13.09
N THR A 399 -13.89 -7.48 12.18
CA THR A 399 -14.78 -8.66 12.19
C THR A 399 -14.57 -9.52 13.44
N ILE A 400 -13.32 -9.79 13.81
CA ILE A 400 -12.98 -10.54 15.03
C ILE A 400 -13.52 -9.80 16.27
N VAL A 401 -13.30 -8.50 16.37
CA VAL A 401 -13.74 -7.70 17.53
C VAL A 401 -15.26 -7.66 17.64
N ASN A 402 -15.98 -7.52 16.53
CA ASN A 402 -17.45 -7.57 16.52
C ASN A 402 -17.97 -8.92 17.01
N ASN A 403 -17.37 -10.02 16.54
CA ASN A 403 -17.76 -11.37 16.97
C ASN A 403 -17.43 -11.64 18.45
N VAL A 404 -16.29 -11.14 18.95
CA VAL A 404 -15.86 -11.36 20.34
C VAL A 404 -16.63 -10.50 21.34
N THR A 405 -16.93 -9.24 21.01
CA THR A 405 -17.57 -8.31 21.95
C THR A 405 -19.08 -8.49 22.06
N GLY A 406 -19.72 -9.03 21.00
CA GLY A 406 -21.14 -9.33 20.97
C GLY A 406 -22.04 -8.08 21.07
N PRO A 407 -23.37 -8.27 21.08
CA PRO A 407 -24.33 -7.17 21.00
C PRO A 407 -24.51 -6.39 22.31
N ASN A 408 -24.13 -6.96 23.46
CA ASN A 408 -24.44 -6.37 24.77
C ASN A 408 -23.49 -5.22 25.16
N LYS A 409 -22.19 -5.32 24.80
CA LYS A 409 -21.19 -4.28 25.10
C LYS A 409 -20.20 -4.10 23.94
N PRO A 410 -20.70 -3.79 22.73
CA PRO A 410 -19.87 -3.73 21.53
C PRO A 410 -18.78 -2.67 21.65
N TRP A 411 -17.58 -2.98 21.16
CA TRP A 411 -16.54 -1.96 20.97
C TRP A 411 -16.89 -1.07 19.77
N ILE A 412 -17.39 -1.69 18.70
CA ILE A 412 -17.78 -1.01 17.46
C ILE A 412 -19.29 -1.15 17.34
N ALA A 413 -20.00 -0.02 17.46
CA ALA A 413 -21.46 0.03 17.46
C ALA A 413 -21.96 1.02 16.42
N ASP A 414 -23.17 0.79 15.89
CA ASP A 414 -23.83 1.71 14.95
C ASP A 414 -24.04 3.09 15.57
N ASN A 415 -24.42 3.13 16.85
CA ASN A 415 -24.36 4.34 17.66
C ASN A 415 -23.02 4.40 18.38
N LEU A 416 -22.14 5.28 17.89
CA LEU A 416 -20.81 5.47 18.43
C LEU A 416 -20.80 5.86 19.92
N ASN A 417 -21.86 6.47 20.44
CA ASN A 417 -21.98 6.86 21.85
C ASN A 417 -22.29 5.68 22.78
N ARG A 418 -22.75 4.54 22.22
CA ARG A 418 -22.96 3.29 22.96
C ARG A 418 -21.78 2.33 22.82
N GLY A 419 -20.99 2.48 21.76
CA GLY A 419 -19.77 1.71 21.53
C GLY A 419 -18.61 2.15 22.43
N ARG A 420 -17.67 1.23 22.64
CA ARG A 420 -16.38 1.51 23.28
C ARG A 420 -15.25 1.49 22.26
N LEU A 421 -15.28 2.44 21.31
CA LEU A 421 -14.32 2.47 20.21
C LEU A 421 -12.87 2.66 20.71
N TYR A 422 -12.68 3.31 21.86
CA TYR A 422 -11.37 3.45 22.49
C TYR A 422 -10.73 2.10 22.85
N ASP A 423 -11.51 1.06 23.20
CA ASP A 423 -10.98 -0.29 23.47
C ASP A 423 -10.37 -0.89 22.20
N PHE A 424 -10.99 -0.64 21.03
CA PHE A 424 -10.45 -1.03 19.73
C PHE A 424 -9.17 -0.27 19.37
N TYR A 425 -9.09 1.04 19.65
CA TYR A 425 -7.86 1.79 19.45
C TYR A 425 -6.72 1.35 20.38
N TRP A 426 -7.02 0.99 21.64
CA TRP A 426 -6.03 0.40 22.53
C TRP A 426 -5.53 -0.96 22.03
N LEU A 427 -6.41 -1.80 21.49
CA LEU A 427 -6.01 -3.06 20.86
C LEU A 427 -5.03 -2.79 19.70
N LEU A 428 -5.33 -1.86 18.81
CA LEU A 428 -4.44 -1.49 17.69
C LEU A 428 -3.11 -0.90 18.17
N ALA A 429 -3.13 -0.08 19.21
CA ALA A 429 -1.91 0.48 19.81
C ALA A 429 -1.00 -0.62 20.36
N MET A 430 -1.56 -1.57 21.11
CA MET A 430 -0.83 -2.72 21.66
C MET A 430 -0.27 -3.63 20.56
N LEU A 431 -1.09 -3.96 19.57
CA LEU A 431 -0.68 -4.82 18.46
C LEU A 431 0.43 -4.16 17.63
N SER A 432 0.35 -2.84 17.41
CA SER A 432 1.38 -2.07 16.73
C SER A 432 2.67 -1.97 17.55
N ALA A 433 2.57 -1.79 18.88
CA ALA A 433 3.74 -1.77 19.76
C ALA A 433 4.50 -3.11 19.75
N ILE A 434 3.77 -4.25 19.77
CA ILE A 434 4.36 -5.58 19.60
C ILE A 434 5.00 -5.69 18.22
N ASN A 435 4.33 -5.22 17.17
CA ASN A 435 4.86 -5.23 15.81
C ASN A 435 6.15 -4.38 15.67
N VAL A 436 6.30 -3.26 16.38
CA VAL A 436 7.56 -2.50 16.45
C VAL A 436 8.69 -3.35 17.02
N VAL A 437 8.44 -4.13 18.07
CA VAL A 437 9.47 -5.02 18.66
C VAL A 437 9.89 -6.11 17.66
N ILE A 438 8.91 -6.73 16.99
CA ILE A 438 9.16 -7.73 15.94
C ILE A 438 9.96 -7.10 14.79
N TYR A 439 9.56 -5.91 14.36
CA TYR A 439 10.26 -5.14 13.34
C TYR A 439 11.73 -4.90 13.69
N LEU A 440 12.02 -4.48 14.92
CA LEU A 440 13.39 -4.25 15.36
C LEU A 440 14.23 -5.53 15.34
N ALA A 441 13.65 -6.67 15.72
CA ALA A 441 14.31 -7.97 15.61
C ALA A 441 14.60 -8.34 14.14
N CYS A 442 13.62 -8.16 13.25
CA CYS A 442 13.79 -8.40 11.81
C CYS A 442 14.82 -7.45 11.17
N ALA A 443 14.80 -6.16 11.53
CA ALA A 443 15.73 -5.15 11.03
C ALA A 443 17.16 -5.42 11.49
N LYS A 444 17.36 -5.89 12.73
CA LYS A 444 18.67 -6.31 13.23
C LYS A 444 19.19 -7.56 12.54
N TRP A 445 18.29 -8.48 12.16
CA TRP A 445 18.63 -9.69 11.42
C TRP A 445 18.95 -9.42 9.93
N TYR A 446 18.38 -8.37 9.36
CA TYR A 446 18.54 -8.05 7.94
C TYR A 446 19.92 -7.47 7.61
N VAL A 447 20.53 -7.96 6.53
CA VAL A 447 21.81 -7.47 6.01
C VAL A 447 21.60 -6.90 4.61
N TYR A 448 21.88 -5.61 4.45
CA TYR A 448 21.80 -4.88 3.18
C TYR A 448 22.61 -5.55 2.06
N LYS A 449 22.07 -5.53 0.83
CA LYS A 449 22.70 -6.05 -0.38
C LYS A 449 24.10 -5.49 -0.62
N GLU A 450 24.25 -4.18 -0.48
CA GLU A 450 25.53 -3.48 -0.70
C GLU A 450 26.64 -4.03 0.22
N LYS A 451 26.33 -4.26 1.50
CA LYS A 451 27.28 -4.89 2.43
C LYS A 451 27.65 -6.32 2.06
N ARG A 452 26.77 -7.04 1.35
CA ARG A 452 27.07 -8.39 0.86
C ARG A 452 27.99 -8.36 -0.35
N LEU A 453 27.73 -7.46 -1.29
CA LEU A 453 28.56 -7.27 -2.48
C LEU A 453 29.97 -6.80 -2.09
N ALA A 454 30.07 -5.84 -1.17
CA ALA A 454 31.34 -5.34 -0.67
C ALA A 454 32.20 -6.42 0.01
N LYS A 455 31.59 -7.39 0.71
CA LYS A 455 32.31 -8.53 1.33
C LYS A 455 32.97 -9.46 0.31
N GLU A 456 32.47 -9.49 -0.91
CA GLU A 456 33.03 -10.29 -2.01
C GLU A 456 33.83 -9.45 -3.01
N GLY A 457 34.05 -8.16 -2.72
CA GLY A 457 34.80 -7.25 -3.59
C GLY A 457 34.08 -6.88 -4.88
N ILE A 458 32.76 -7.07 -4.95
CA ILE A 458 31.95 -6.72 -6.14
C ILE A 458 31.46 -5.28 -5.99
N GLU A 459 31.89 -4.40 -6.89
CA GLU A 459 31.38 -3.03 -6.94
C GLU A 459 29.93 -3.02 -7.44
N LEU A 460 29.09 -2.16 -6.83
CA LEU A 460 27.78 -1.89 -7.38
C LEU A 460 27.97 -1.11 -8.67
N GLU A 461 27.58 -1.67 -9.81
CA GLU A 461 27.30 -0.87 -11.00
C GLU A 461 26.26 0.20 -10.61
N GLU A 462 26.69 1.46 -10.59
CA GLU A 462 25.87 2.61 -10.23
C GLU A 462 24.56 2.59 -11.03
N ILE A 463 23.45 2.60 -10.31
CA ILE A 463 22.15 2.92 -10.91
C ILE A 463 22.19 4.43 -11.06
N ASP A 464 22.24 4.88 -12.32
CA ASP A 464 22.26 6.28 -12.70
C ASP A 464 21.35 7.13 -11.80
N ALA A 465 21.94 8.15 -11.16
CA ALA A 465 21.32 8.92 -10.10
C ALA A 465 20.05 9.67 -10.54
N SER A 466 19.81 9.75 -11.86
CA SER A 466 18.58 10.23 -12.49
C SER A 466 17.34 9.41 -12.13
N THR A 467 17.48 8.19 -11.61
CA THR A 467 16.35 7.34 -11.20
C THR A 467 15.84 7.61 -9.78
N PHE A 468 16.56 8.38 -8.97
CA PHE A 468 16.22 8.63 -7.55
C PHE A 468 15.42 9.92 -7.32
N HIS A 469 15.22 10.72 -8.37
CA HIS A 469 14.50 12.01 -8.33
C HIS A 469 13.21 12.03 -9.17
N ALA A 470 12.68 10.86 -9.55
CA ALA A 470 11.43 10.72 -10.30
C ALA A 470 10.25 10.33 -9.40
#